data_AF-A0A251XJU7-F1
#
_entry.id   AF-A0A251XJU7-F1
#
_cell.length_a   1.000
_cell.length_b   1.000
_cell.length_c   1.000
_cell.angle_alpha   90.00
_cell.angle_beta   90.00
_cell.angle_gamma   90.00
#
_symmetry.space_group_name_H-M   'P 1'
#
loop_
_entity.id
_entity.type
_entity.pdbx_description
1 polymer ?
#
loop_
_entity_poly.entity_id
_entity_poly.type
_entity_poly.pdbx_seq_one_letter_code
_entity_poly.pdbx_strand_id
1 'polypeptide(L)'
;MPVVLVLFLLWQPGRSALRRIGLDLARPGRDVAAGFGLAALIGVPGLGLYFAGRALGITVDVVPTALDSYWWTVPVLLLVALRAALQEEVIVVGYLFTRLRELGWGHGRLGAWSIILSAAVLRGSYHLYQGYGPFLGNVAMGVVFGWCYVRFGRTAPLVVAHLILDVVSFVGYPVALALLPGLFG
;
A
#
# COMPACT_ATOMS: atom_id res chain seq x y z
N MET A 1 -5.50 15.97 -4.39
CA MET A 1 -5.29 16.58 -5.72
C MET A 1 -4.45 15.73 -6.67
N PRO A 2 -3.36 15.04 -6.26
CA PRO A 2 -2.52 14.27 -7.21
C PRO A 2 -3.27 13.18 -7.99
N VAL A 3 -4.11 12.37 -7.32
CA VAL A 3 -4.85 11.26 -7.94
C VAL A 3 -5.71 11.72 -9.13
N VAL A 4 -6.45 12.82 -8.96
CA VAL A 4 -7.34 13.35 -10.01
C VAL A 4 -6.55 13.79 -11.24
N LEU A 5 -5.43 14.49 -11.02
CA LEU A 5 -4.52 14.90 -12.10
C LEU A 5 -4.01 13.68 -12.87
N VAL A 6 -3.61 12.64 -12.16
CA VAL A 6 -3.03 11.46 -12.79
C VAL A 6 -4.08 10.66 -13.60
N LEU A 7 -5.32 10.59 -13.09
CA LEU A 7 -6.45 10.03 -13.84
C LEU A 7 -6.78 10.88 -15.09
N PHE A 8 -6.71 12.21 -14.99
CA PHE A 8 -6.84 13.10 -16.14
C PHE A 8 -5.74 12.84 -17.18
N LEU A 9 -4.48 12.66 -16.77
CA LEU A 9 -3.39 12.34 -17.70
C LEU A 9 -3.56 10.98 -18.38
N LEU A 10 -4.19 10.00 -17.72
CA LEU A 10 -4.48 8.68 -18.31
C LEU A 10 -5.68 8.66 -19.24
N TRP A 11 -6.52 9.70 -19.17
CA TRP A 11 -7.75 9.78 -19.92
C TRP A 11 -7.47 9.82 -21.42
N GLN A 12 -8.27 9.07 -22.17
CA GLN A 12 -8.28 9.05 -23.63
C GLN A 12 -9.73 9.10 -24.09
N PRO A 13 -10.05 9.78 -25.21
CA PRO A 13 -11.40 9.77 -25.76
C PRO A 13 -11.95 8.34 -25.91
N GLY A 14 -13.15 8.10 -25.40
CA GLY A 14 -13.81 6.77 -25.44
C GLY A 14 -13.25 5.70 -24.48
N ARG A 15 -12.25 6.01 -23.65
CA ARG A 15 -11.66 5.07 -22.68
C ARG A 15 -11.66 5.63 -21.26
N SER A 16 -12.20 4.85 -20.32
CA SER A 16 -12.19 5.20 -18.90
C SER A 16 -10.79 4.99 -18.30
N ALA A 17 -10.22 6.07 -17.73
CA ALA A 17 -8.95 6.02 -17.00
C ALA A 17 -8.99 5.03 -15.82
N LEU A 18 -10.13 4.95 -15.13
CA LEU A 18 -10.36 4.04 -14.01
C LEU A 18 -10.33 2.57 -14.44
N ARG A 19 -11.04 2.22 -15.51
CA ARG A 19 -11.00 0.85 -16.07
C ARG A 19 -9.62 0.47 -16.59
N ARG A 20 -8.88 1.46 -17.12
CA ARG A 20 -7.54 1.25 -17.67
C ARG A 20 -6.53 0.76 -16.63
N ILE A 21 -6.68 1.19 -15.37
CA ILE A 21 -5.86 0.71 -14.25
C ILE A 21 -6.59 -0.35 -13.40
N GLY A 22 -7.77 -0.79 -13.84
CA GLY A 22 -8.62 -1.75 -13.12
C GLY A 22 -9.06 -1.27 -11.74
N LEU A 23 -9.25 0.04 -11.57
CA LEU A 23 -9.94 0.65 -10.44
C LEU A 23 -11.41 0.87 -10.82
N ASP A 24 -12.14 -0.22 -11.02
CA ASP A 24 -13.55 -0.20 -11.40
C ASP A 24 -14.38 -1.19 -10.57
N LEU A 25 -15.70 -1.06 -10.64
CA LEU A 25 -16.64 -1.91 -9.92
C LEU A 25 -17.03 -3.17 -10.72
N ALA A 26 -16.18 -3.66 -11.63
CA ALA A 26 -16.51 -4.85 -12.41
C ALA A 26 -16.53 -6.13 -11.56
N ARG A 27 -15.75 -6.20 -10.47
CA ARG A 27 -15.60 -7.41 -9.62
C ARG A 27 -15.41 -7.07 -8.13
N PRO A 28 -16.31 -6.28 -7.51
CA PRO A 28 -16.10 -5.71 -6.18
C PRO A 28 -15.85 -6.76 -5.09
N GLY A 29 -16.67 -7.82 -5.03
CA GLY A 29 -16.49 -8.88 -4.02
C GLY A 29 -15.16 -9.62 -4.15
N ARG A 30 -14.70 -9.89 -5.38
CA ARG A 30 -13.42 -10.56 -5.63
C ARG A 30 -12.24 -9.64 -5.32
N ASP A 31 -12.35 -8.36 -5.66
CA ASP A 31 -11.31 -7.38 -5.39
C ASP A 31 -11.17 -7.15 -3.87
N VAL A 32 -12.28 -7.12 -3.13
CA VAL A 32 -12.27 -7.06 -1.66
C VAL A 32 -11.64 -8.31 -1.06
N ALA A 33 -12.08 -9.50 -1.46
CA ALA A 33 -11.53 -10.76 -0.93
C ALA A 33 -10.03 -10.91 -1.22
N ALA A 34 -9.59 -10.56 -2.45
CA ALA A 34 -8.17 -10.55 -2.79
C ALA A 34 -7.40 -9.51 -1.98
N GLY A 35 -7.99 -8.33 -1.72
CA GLY A 35 -7.41 -7.31 -0.86
C GLY A 35 -7.17 -7.80 0.56
N PHE A 36 -8.14 -8.49 1.17
CA PHE A 36 -7.96 -9.14 2.47
C PHE A 36 -6.84 -10.19 2.44
N GLY A 37 -6.80 -11.04 1.42
CA GLY A 37 -5.74 -12.05 1.27
C GLY A 37 -4.35 -11.43 1.16
N LEU A 38 -4.21 -10.35 0.39
CA LEU A 38 -2.95 -9.61 0.27
C LEU A 38 -2.56 -8.88 1.55
N ALA A 39 -3.54 -8.28 2.25
CA ALA A 39 -3.30 -7.65 3.54
C ALA A 39 -2.81 -8.67 4.58
N ALA A 40 -3.40 -9.86 4.63
CA ALA A 40 -2.93 -10.93 5.51
C ALA A 40 -1.53 -11.42 5.11
N LEU A 41 -1.28 -11.63 3.82
CA LEU A 41 0.02 -12.08 3.28
C LEU A 41 1.16 -11.14 3.65
N ILE A 42 0.92 -9.84 3.72
CA ILE A 42 1.94 -8.84 4.02
C ILE A 42 1.96 -8.51 5.52
N GLY A 43 0.79 -8.28 6.10
CA GLY A 43 0.63 -7.83 7.48
C GLY A 43 1.03 -8.89 8.51
N VAL A 44 0.67 -10.16 8.29
CA VAL A 44 0.98 -11.24 9.26
C VAL A 44 2.50 -11.46 9.39
N PRO A 45 3.28 -11.62 8.30
CA PRO A 45 4.73 -11.67 8.42
C PRO A 45 5.33 -10.38 8.99
N GLY A 46 4.78 -9.21 8.64
CA GLY A 46 5.20 -7.92 9.19
C GLY A 46 5.07 -7.86 10.72
N LEU A 47 3.94 -8.29 11.26
CA LEU A 47 3.73 -8.42 12.70
C LEU A 47 4.71 -9.41 13.33
N GLY A 48 4.95 -10.56 12.69
CA GLY A 48 5.95 -11.53 13.13
C GLY A 48 7.36 -10.95 13.23
N LEU A 49 7.78 -10.19 12.22
CA LEU A 49 9.07 -9.49 12.22
C LEU A 49 9.16 -8.42 13.31
N TYR A 50 8.07 -7.68 13.54
CA TYR A 50 8.00 -6.72 14.64
C TYR A 50 8.22 -7.40 16.00
N PHE A 51 7.48 -8.47 16.30
CA PHE A 51 7.64 -9.20 17.57
C PHE A 51 9.02 -9.86 17.70
N ALA A 52 9.57 -10.41 16.62
CA ALA A 52 10.92 -10.97 16.63
C ALA A 52 11.97 -9.89 16.87
N GLY A 53 11.85 -8.74 16.21
CA GLY A 53 12.75 -7.61 16.40
C GLY A 53 12.67 -7.01 17.81
N ARG A 54 11.48 -6.97 18.40
CA ARG A 54 11.25 -6.63 19.81
C ARG A 54 11.96 -7.61 20.75
N ALA A 55 11.78 -8.91 20.54
CA ALA A 55 12.42 -9.95 21.35
C ALA A 55 13.96 -9.92 21.27
N LEU A 56 14.51 -9.49 20.13
CA LEU A 56 15.95 -9.36 19.89
C LEU A 56 16.52 -7.99 20.30
N GLY A 57 15.70 -7.06 20.81
CA GLY A 57 16.13 -5.71 21.20
C GLY A 57 16.55 -4.80 20.03
N ILE A 58 16.15 -5.14 18.80
CA ILE A 58 16.50 -4.40 17.57
C ILE A 58 15.49 -3.28 17.29
N THR A 59 14.23 -3.47 17.69
CA THR A 59 13.12 -2.56 17.37
C THR A 59 12.82 -1.63 18.52
N VAL A 60 12.94 -0.31 18.29
CA VAL A 60 12.55 0.74 19.25
C VAL A 60 11.02 0.89 19.32
N ASP A 61 10.53 1.45 20.42
CA ASP A 61 9.10 1.68 20.63
C ASP A 61 8.52 2.59 19.54
N VAL A 62 7.44 2.12 18.92
CA VAL A 62 6.62 2.96 18.06
C VAL A 62 5.79 3.83 18.98
N VAL A 63 6.04 5.14 18.98
CA VAL A 63 5.21 6.09 19.72
C VAL A 63 3.80 6.07 19.11
N PRO A 64 2.79 5.56 19.83
CA PRO A 64 1.43 5.46 19.30
C PRO A 64 0.83 6.85 19.10
N THR A 65 -0.07 6.97 18.12
CA THR A 65 -0.92 8.15 18.00
C THR A 65 -1.90 8.17 19.17
N ALA A 66 -2.06 9.32 19.84
CA ALA A 66 -3.01 9.50 20.94
C ALA A 66 -4.47 9.49 20.43
N LEU A 67 -5.06 8.29 20.29
CA LEU A 67 -6.40 8.09 19.76
C LEU A 67 -7.52 8.71 20.62
N ASP A 68 -7.27 8.89 21.92
CA ASP A 68 -8.19 9.36 22.95
C ASP A 68 -8.39 10.88 22.96
N SER A 69 -7.67 11.62 22.12
CA SER A 69 -7.72 13.09 22.11
C SER A 69 -9.10 13.62 21.65
N TYR A 70 -9.70 12.99 20.64
CA TYR A 70 -10.96 13.43 20.04
C TYR A 70 -11.76 12.26 19.44
N TRP A 71 -13.10 12.34 19.50
CA TRP A 71 -13.98 11.31 18.93
C TRP A 71 -13.84 11.14 17.41
N TRP A 72 -13.47 12.22 16.70
CA TRP A 72 -13.31 12.23 15.25
C TRP A 72 -11.94 11.72 14.79
N THR A 73 -11.01 11.42 15.70
CA THR A 73 -9.66 10.92 15.36
C THR A 73 -9.75 9.66 14.50
N VAL A 74 -10.53 8.67 14.92
CA VAL A 74 -10.67 7.40 14.16
C VAL A 74 -11.27 7.63 12.77
N PRO A 75 -12.43 8.32 12.60
CA PRO A 75 -12.94 8.66 11.28
C PRO A 75 -11.92 9.37 10.37
N VAL A 76 -11.15 10.32 10.92
CA VAL A 76 -10.11 11.02 10.15
C VAL A 76 -8.98 10.07 9.75
N LEU A 77 -8.53 9.18 10.63
CA LEU A 77 -7.50 8.19 10.31
C LEU A 77 -7.95 7.20 9.22
N LEU A 78 -9.22 6.80 9.21
CA LEU A 78 -9.77 5.98 8.12
C LEU A 78 -9.73 6.73 6.77
N LEU A 79 -10.05 8.02 6.77
CA LEU A 79 -9.96 8.86 5.56
C LEU A 79 -8.51 9.09 5.13
N VAL A 80 -7.58 9.24 6.07
CA VAL A 80 -6.15 9.36 5.80
C VAL A 80 -5.60 8.07 5.18
N ALA A 81 -5.96 6.90 5.73
CA ALA A 81 -5.62 5.59 5.19
C ALA A 81 -6.17 5.41 3.77
N LEU A 82 -7.44 5.75 3.55
CA LEU A 82 -8.04 5.69 2.21
C LEU A 82 -7.34 6.61 1.22
N ARG A 83 -7.02 7.84 1.65
CA ARG A 83 -6.28 8.80 0.82
C ARG A 83 -4.89 8.25 0.45
N ALA A 84 -4.15 7.70 1.41
CA ALA A 84 -2.82 7.15 1.19
C ALA A 84 -2.87 5.96 0.23
N ALA A 85 -3.74 4.98 0.50
CA ALA A 85 -3.96 3.83 -0.36
C ALA A 85 -4.31 4.23 -1.80
N LEU A 86 -5.24 5.17 -1.98
CA LEU A 86 -5.58 5.66 -3.32
C LEU A 86 -4.39 6.39 -3.97
N GLN A 87 -3.66 7.21 -3.23
CA GLN A 87 -2.54 7.98 -3.76
C GLN A 87 -1.43 7.06 -4.25
N GLU A 88 -1.01 6.09 -3.43
CA GLU A 88 0.10 5.22 -3.80
C GLU A 88 -0.29 4.23 -4.88
N GLU A 89 -1.43 3.54 -4.76
CA GLU A 89 -1.78 2.51 -5.73
C GLU A 89 -2.23 3.09 -7.07
N VAL A 90 -2.89 4.26 -7.10
CA VAL A 90 -3.26 4.88 -8.38
C VAL A 90 -2.04 5.49 -9.07
N ILE A 91 -1.15 6.15 -8.32
CA ILE A 91 -0.03 6.87 -8.93
C ILE A 91 1.14 5.93 -9.20
N VAL A 92 1.60 5.21 -8.20
CA VAL A 92 2.82 4.40 -8.29
C VAL A 92 2.54 3.09 -9.03
N VAL A 93 1.40 2.45 -8.81
CA VAL A 93 1.09 1.17 -9.48
C VAL A 93 0.27 1.38 -10.75
N GLY A 94 -0.86 2.09 -10.69
CA GLY A 94 -1.73 2.29 -11.85
C GLY A 94 -1.06 3.12 -12.95
N TYR A 95 -0.69 4.36 -12.63
CA TYR A 95 -0.19 5.33 -13.60
C TYR A 95 1.25 5.07 -14.02
N LEU A 96 2.18 5.01 -13.07
CA LEU A 96 3.60 4.91 -13.40
C LEU A 96 3.91 3.63 -14.17
N PHE A 97 3.32 2.48 -13.82
CA PHE A 97 3.50 1.26 -14.62
C PHE A 97 2.94 1.42 -16.03
N THR A 98 1.76 2.03 -16.15
CA THR A 98 1.14 2.29 -17.46
C THR A 98 2.06 3.16 -18.32
N ARG A 99 2.58 4.26 -17.77
CA ARG A 99 3.48 5.17 -18.48
C ARG A 99 4.82 4.55 -18.83
N LEU A 100 5.44 3.84 -17.90
CA LEU A 100 6.72 3.17 -18.17
C LEU A 100 6.56 2.13 -19.27
N ARG A 101 5.47 1.35 -19.29
CA ARG A 101 5.17 0.42 -20.39
C ARG A 101 4.99 1.14 -21.73
N GLU A 102 4.28 2.27 -21.75
CA GLU A 102 4.12 3.09 -22.97
C GLU A 102 5.46 3.65 -23.46
N LEU A 103 6.38 3.96 -22.55
CA LEU A 103 7.76 4.37 -22.85
C LEU A 103 8.67 3.20 -23.25
N GLY A 104 8.12 2.00 -23.46
CA GLY A 104 8.86 0.82 -23.89
C GLY A 104 9.55 0.05 -22.76
N TRP A 105 9.45 0.49 -21.50
CA TRP A 105 9.94 -0.32 -20.38
C TRP A 105 9.17 -1.63 -20.32
N GLY A 106 9.85 -2.71 -19.94
CA GLY A 106 9.23 -4.02 -19.83
C GLY A 106 9.35 -4.93 -21.05
N HIS A 107 9.97 -4.46 -22.14
CA HIS A 107 10.18 -5.25 -23.38
C HIS A 107 11.60 -5.85 -23.50
N GLY A 108 12.52 -5.49 -22.60
CA GLY A 108 13.89 -6.02 -22.58
C GLY A 108 14.05 -7.32 -21.78
N ARG A 109 15.29 -7.74 -21.55
CA ARG A 109 15.65 -8.99 -20.84
C ARG A 109 15.02 -9.14 -19.45
N LEU A 110 14.79 -8.04 -18.74
CA LEU A 110 14.17 -8.04 -17.42
C LEU A 110 12.63 -8.08 -17.46
N GLY A 111 12.01 -7.87 -18.63
CA GLY A 111 10.56 -7.82 -18.76
C GLY A 111 9.93 -6.83 -17.79
N ALA A 112 8.73 -7.14 -17.31
CA ALA A 112 8.01 -6.32 -16.34
C ALA A 112 8.75 -6.08 -15.00
N TRP A 113 9.78 -6.86 -14.68
CA TRP A 113 10.52 -6.72 -13.42
C TRP A 113 11.28 -5.41 -13.31
N SER A 114 11.72 -4.80 -14.41
CA SER A 114 12.36 -3.48 -14.33
C SER A 114 11.40 -2.44 -13.76
N ILE A 115 10.15 -2.47 -14.18
CA ILE A 115 9.10 -1.58 -13.68
C ILE A 115 8.78 -1.91 -12.22
N ILE A 116 8.60 -3.19 -11.89
CA ILE A 116 8.25 -3.64 -10.53
C ILE A 116 9.31 -3.19 -9.53
N LEU A 117 10.59 -3.48 -9.80
CA LEU A 117 11.68 -3.18 -8.87
C LEU A 117 11.91 -1.67 -8.74
N SER A 118 11.89 -0.92 -9.84
CA SER A 118 12.02 0.54 -9.78
C SER A 118 10.88 1.20 -9.00
N ALA A 119 9.64 0.77 -9.22
CA ALA A 119 8.49 1.31 -8.49
C ALA A 119 8.49 0.89 -7.01
N ALA A 120 8.93 -0.33 -6.70
CA ALA A 120 9.07 -0.82 -5.32
C ALA A 120 10.14 -0.03 -4.55
N VAL A 121 11.30 0.23 -5.16
CA VAL A 121 12.36 1.04 -4.55
C VAL A 121 11.91 2.49 -4.39
N LEU A 122 11.21 3.05 -5.39
CA LEU A 122 10.61 4.39 -5.28
C LEU A 122 9.64 4.44 -4.08
N ARG A 123 8.79 3.43 -3.92
CA ARG A 123 7.89 3.30 -2.75
C ARG A 123 8.64 3.30 -1.43
N GLY A 124 9.65 2.44 -1.33
CA GLY A 124 10.52 2.40 -0.16
C GLY A 124 11.14 3.77 0.13
N SER A 125 11.65 4.47 -0.89
CA SER A 125 12.41 5.70 -0.70
C SER A 125 11.62 6.83 -0.02
N TYR A 126 10.34 7.00 -0.33
CA TYR A 126 9.52 8.01 0.35
C TYR A 126 9.02 7.55 1.73
N HIS A 127 9.34 6.33 2.14
CA HIS A 127 9.17 5.81 3.50
C HIS A 127 10.47 5.75 4.29
N LEU A 128 11.62 6.08 3.69
CA LEU A 128 12.91 6.02 4.37
C LEU A 128 13.01 6.96 5.57
N TYR A 129 12.22 8.04 5.59
CA TYR A 129 12.11 8.95 6.74
C TYR A 129 11.57 8.27 8.01
N GLN A 130 10.90 7.12 7.86
CA GLN A 130 10.41 6.29 8.97
C GLN A 130 11.48 5.28 9.45
N GLY A 131 12.62 5.19 8.76
CA GLY A 131 13.73 4.27 9.05
C GLY A 131 13.84 3.09 8.07
N TYR A 132 14.86 2.26 8.28
CA TYR A 132 15.20 1.15 7.39
C TYR A 132 14.15 0.03 7.36
N GLY A 133 13.50 -0.26 8.50
CA GLY A 133 12.46 -1.28 8.59
C GLY A 133 11.26 -0.97 7.68
N PRO A 134 10.60 0.19 7.87
CA PRO A 134 9.52 0.63 6.99
C PRO A 134 9.94 0.76 5.52
N PHE A 135 11.17 1.20 5.23
CA PHE A 135 11.72 1.20 3.87
C PHE A 135 11.68 -0.21 3.26
N LEU A 136 12.29 -1.20 3.91
CA LEU A 136 12.36 -2.57 3.39
C LEU A 136 10.97 -3.21 3.28
N GLY A 137 10.10 -2.99 4.28
CA GLY A 137 8.71 -3.46 4.25
C GLY A 137 7.95 -2.90 3.04
N ASN A 138 8.11 -1.62 2.75
CA ASN A 138 7.49 -0.96 1.60
C ASN A 138 8.08 -1.41 0.26
N VAL A 139 9.38 -1.70 0.17
CA VAL A 139 9.96 -2.34 -1.02
C VAL A 139 9.34 -3.72 -1.23
N ALA A 140 9.26 -4.55 -0.19
CA ALA A 140 8.69 -5.89 -0.29
C ALA A 140 7.21 -5.85 -0.71
N MET A 141 6.40 -5.01 -0.08
CA MET A 141 5.01 -4.76 -0.49
C MET A 141 4.95 -4.29 -1.95
N GLY A 142 5.77 -3.32 -2.35
CA GLY A 142 5.80 -2.78 -3.70
C GLY A 142 6.11 -3.85 -4.76
N VAL A 143 6.97 -4.82 -4.44
CA VAL A 143 7.24 -5.98 -5.31
C VAL A 143 6.00 -6.87 -5.44
N VAL A 144 5.36 -7.24 -4.32
CA VAL A 144 4.16 -8.08 -4.32
C VAL A 144 3.02 -7.41 -5.10
N PHE A 145 2.74 -6.15 -4.81
CA PHE A 145 1.69 -5.38 -5.47
C PHE A 145 1.98 -5.16 -6.95
N GLY A 146 3.23 -4.83 -7.29
CA GLY A 146 3.66 -4.70 -8.69
C GLY A 146 3.47 -5.99 -9.47
N TRP A 147 3.84 -7.14 -8.89
CA TRP A 147 3.62 -8.45 -9.51
C TRP A 147 2.13 -8.76 -9.67
N CYS A 148 1.31 -8.54 -8.64
CA CYS A 148 -0.14 -8.73 -8.72
C CYS A 148 -0.76 -7.83 -9.79
N TYR A 149 -0.35 -6.57 -9.89
CA TYR A 149 -0.83 -5.66 -10.92
C TYR A 149 -0.44 -6.10 -12.33
N VAL A 150 0.80 -6.56 -12.52
CA VAL A 150 1.24 -7.11 -13.81
C VAL A 150 0.45 -8.36 -14.19
N ARG A 151 0.13 -9.21 -13.21
CA ARG A 151 -0.57 -10.48 -13.44
C ARG A 151 -2.08 -10.31 -13.69
N PHE A 152 -2.72 -9.38 -12.99
CA PHE A 152 -4.19 -9.24 -12.97
C PHE A 152 -4.70 -7.94 -13.60
N GLY A 153 -3.85 -6.92 -13.75
CA GLY A 153 -4.19 -5.64 -14.38
C GLY A 153 -5.14 -4.77 -13.56
N ARG A 154 -5.19 -4.93 -12.23
CA ARG A 154 -6.16 -4.23 -11.37
C ARG A 154 -5.52 -3.65 -10.13
N THR A 155 -5.75 -2.36 -9.87
CA THR A 155 -5.35 -1.69 -8.63
C THR A 155 -6.40 -1.77 -7.53
N ALA A 156 -7.68 -2.05 -7.84
CA ALA A 156 -8.74 -2.17 -6.84
C ALA A 156 -8.40 -3.10 -5.65
N PRO A 157 -7.96 -4.35 -5.84
CA PRO A 157 -7.59 -5.20 -4.70
C PRO A 157 -6.37 -4.68 -3.93
N LEU A 158 -5.45 -3.98 -4.60
CA LEU A 158 -4.26 -3.41 -3.97
C LEU A 158 -4.63 -2.23 -3.07
N VAL A 159 -5.54 -1.35 -3.53
CA VAL A 159 -6.09 -0.24 -2.74
C VAL A 159 -6.77 -0.79 -1.48
N VAL A 160 -7.56 -1.87 -1.60
CA VAL A 160 -8.20 -2.50 -0.44
C VAL A 160 -7.16 -3.06 0.53
N ALA A 161 -6.17 -3.79 0.03
CA ALA A 161 -5.11 -4.36 0.86
C ALA A 161 -4.33 -3.28 1.62
N HIS A 162 -3.92 -2.22 0.91
CA HIS A 162 -3.23 -1.08 1.48
C HIS A 162 -4.07 -0.38 2.54
N LEU A 163 -5.34 -0.08 2.22
CA LEU A 163 -6.27 0.52 3.17
C LEU A 163 -6.38 -0.30 4.45
N ILE A 164 -6.51 -1.63 4.34
CA ILE A 164 -6.58 -2.51 5.53
C ILE A 164 -5.30 -2.41 6.36
N LEU A 165 -4.14 -2.45 5.71
CA LEU A 165 -2.84 -2.36 6.41
C LEU A 165 -2.67 -1.02 7.12
N ASP A 166 -3.04 0.08 6.48
CA ASP A 166 -3.02 1.42 7.09
C ASP A 166 -4.00 1.55 8.24
N VAL A 167 -5.22 1.00 8.11
CA VAL A 167 -6.21 1.01 9.20
C VAL A 167 -5.71 0.20 10.40
N VAL A 168 -5.11 -0.96 10.16
CA VAL A 168 -4.49 -1.77 11.22
C VAL A 168 -3.33 -1.02 11.86
N SER A 169 -2.51 -0.30 11.09
CA SER A 169 -1.39 0.48 11.61
C SER A 169 -1.84 1.72 12.40
N PHE A 170 -2.75 2.52 11.86
CA PHE A 170 -3.15 3.81 12.44
C PHE A 170 -4.14 3.67 13.59
N VAL A 171 -5.01 2.65 13.55
CA VAL A 171 -6.07 2.46 14.55
C VAL A 171 -5.84 1.17 15.33
N GLY A 172 -5.57 0.06 14.64
CA GLY A 172 -5.41 -1.25 15.28
C GLY A 172 -4.23 -1.29 16.26
N TYR A 173 -3.06 -0.78 15.88
CA TYR A 173 -1.87 -0.81 16.72
C TYR A 173 -2.02 0.02 18.01
N PRO A 174 -2.46 1.29 17.99
CA PRO A 174 -2.64 2.04 19.23
C PRO A 174 -3.73 1.44 20.13
N VAL A 175 -4.80 0.87 19.56
CA VAL A 175 -5.82 0.14 20.33
C VAL A 175 -5.22 -1.12 20.96
N ALA A 176 -4.45 -1.90 20.21
CA ALA A 176 -3.79 -3.10 20.73
C ALA A 176 -2.81 -2.77 21.86
N LEU A 177 -2.04 -1.69 21.71
CA LEU A 177 -1.13 -1.20 22.73
C LEU A 177 -1.86 -0.74 24.00
N ALA A 178 -2.99 -0.04 23.87
CA ALA A 178 -3.79 0.40 25.00
C ALA A 178 -4.40 -0.78 25.79
N LEU A 179 -4.82 -1.83 25.07
CA LEU A 179 -5.46 -3.01 25.68
C LEU A 179 -4.45 -4.05 26.20
N LEU A 180 -3.28 -4.16 25.56
CA LEU A 180 -2.27 -5.19 25.82
C LEU A 180 -0.86 -4.59 25.86
N PRO A 181 -0.57 -3.66 26.79
CA PRO A 181 0.70 -2.93 26.81
C PRO A 181 1.92 -3.85 27.02
N GLY A 182 1.79 -4.95 27.75
CA GLY A 182 2.90 -5.90 27.95
C GLY A 182 3.28 -6.73 26.71
N LEU A 183 2.51 -6.68 25.63
CA LEU A 183 2.80 -7.38 24.37
C LEU A 183 3.27 -6.42 23.26
N PHE A 184 2.81 -5.16 23.28
CA PHE A 184 3.04 -4.18 22.21
C PHE A 184 3.84 -2.95 22.65
N GLY A 185 4.04 -2.74 23.95
CA GLY A 185 4.97 -1.78 24.54
C GLY A 185 6.21 -2.48 25.06
#